data_AF-A0A840F8W3-F1
#
_entry.id   AF-A0A840F8W3-F1
#
_cell.length_a   1.000
_cell.length_b   1.000
_cell.length_c   1.000
_cell.angle_alpha   90.00
_cell.angle_beta   90.00
_cell.angle_gamma   90.00
#
_symmetry.space_group_name_H-M   'P 1'
#
loop_
_entity.id
_entity.type
_entity.pdbx_description
1 polymer ?
#
loop_
_entity_poly.entity_id
_entity_poly.type
_entity_poly.pdbx_seq_one_letter_code
_entity_poly.pdbx_strand_id
1 'polypeptide(L)'
;MSYSTDVDYGEGEVLPVTRLMPTPESAELMELTRSIVDKELQPLVNEAERSHTFPREVFRTLGRAGLLGLPYPDEYGGGEQPYELYLQVVEEIASAWAAIGVGTSVHALSCFGLFHAGTEEQRRRWLPDMLGGELLGAYCFPRPMPARTRRR
;
A
#
# COMPACT_ATOMS: atom_id res chain seq x y z
N MET A 1 -46.55 11.85 -7.27
CA MET A 1 -45.53 11.75 -6.19
C MET A 1 -44.19 11.48 -6.87
N SER A 2 -43.51 12.54 -7.30
CA SER A 2 -42.16 12.47 -7.86
C SER A 2 -41.18 12.63 -6.70
N TYR A 3 -40.36 11.61 -6.44
CA TYR A 3 -39.24 11.76 -5.51
C TYR A 3 -38.15 12.58 -6.20
N SER A 4 -37.82 13.73 -5.61
CA SER A 4 -36.61 14.49 -5.94
C SER A 4 -35.41 13.66 -5.46
N THR A 5 -34.44 13.46 -6.35
CA THR A 5 -33.15 12.81 -6.08
C THR A 5 -32.06 13.85 -5.81
N ASP A 6 -32.42 15.03 -5.33
CA ASP A 6 -31.46 16.07 -5.00
C ASP A 6 -30.98 15.86 -3.56
N VAL A 7 -30.13 14.85 -3.37
CA VAL A 7 -29.24 14.82 -2.21
C VAL A 7 -28.10 15.77 -2.54
N ASP A 8 -28.24 17.01 -2.05
CA ASP A 8 -27.18 18.00 -2.03
C ASP A 8 -26.06 17.48 -1.11
N TYR A 9 -25.06 16.82 -1.69
CA TYR A 9 -23.74 16.72 -1.07
C TYR A 9 -23.11 18.11 -1.18
N GLY A 10 -23.55 19.05 -0.33
CA GLY A 10 -22.86 20.32 -0.16
C GLY A 10 -21.38 20.04 0.03
N GLU A 11 -20.50 20.88 -0.54
CA GLU A 11 -19.05 20.72 -0.51
C GLU A 11 -18.57 20.51 0.93
N GLY A 12 -18.50 19.24 1.32
CA GLY A 12 -18.14 18.82 2.65
C GLY A 12 -16.66 19.06 2.78
N GLU A 13 -16.29 20.00 3.65
CA GLU A 13 -14.92 20.18 4.09
C GLU A 13 -14.35 18.80 4.43
N VAL A 14 -13.39 18.32 3.63
CA VAL A 14 -12.78 17.01 3.84
C VAL A 14 -11.94 17.12 5.10
N LEU A 15 -12.53 16.73 6.23
CA LEU A 15 -11.82 16.75 7.50
C LEU A 15 -10.77 15.64 7.51
N PRO A 16 -9.48 15.97 7.73
CA PRO A 16 -8.45 14.94 7.81
C PRO A 16 -8.73 14.04 9.00
N VAL A 17 -8.42 12.74 8.85
CA VAL A 17 -8.53 11.77 9.94
C VAL A 17 -7.61 12.21 11.08
N THR A 18 -8.18 12.35 12.28
CA THR A 18 -7.43 12.54 13.52
C THR A 18 -6.80 11.20 13.91
N ARG A 19 -5.47 11.10 13.75
CA ARG A 19 -4.70 9.88 14.05
C ARG A 19 -4.09 9.96 15.45
N LEU A 20 -3.97 8.81 16.11
CA LEU A 20 -3.15 8.67 17.30
C LEU A 20 -1.70 8.47 16.86
N MET A 21 -0.88 9.51 17.07
CA MET A 21 0.53 9.53 16.69
C MET A 21 1.37 9.58 17.97
N PRO A 22 1.99 8.46 18.38
CA PRO A 22 2.67 8.40 19.68
C PRO A 22 3.98 9.19 19.70
N THR A 23 4.60 9.46 18.54
CA THR A 23 5.89 10.17 18.45
C THR A 23 5.91 11.22 17.33
N PRO A 24 6.77 12.26 17.43
CA PRO A 24 6.97 13.23 16.35
C PRO A 24 7.37 12.60 15.01
N GLU A 25 8.24 11.59 15.05
CA GLU A 25 8.71 10.89 13.84
C GLU A 25 7.56 10.17 13.13
N SER A 26 6.61 9.60 13.89
CA SER A 26 5.42 9.00 13.30
C SER A 26 4.57 10.02 12.56
N ALA A 27 4.45 11.25 13.10
CA ALA A 27 3.70 12.34 12.47
C ALA A 27 4.39 12.80 11.18
N GLU A 28 5.72 12.97 11.20
CA GLU A 28 6.52 13.32 10.01
C GLU A 28 6.40 12.26 8.91
N LEU A 29 6.42 10.97 9.25
CA LEU A 29 6.21 9.89 8.28
C LEU A 29 4.82 9.97 7.63
N MET A 30 3.80 10.30 8.41
CA MET A 30 2.44 10.46 7.90
C MET A 30 2.31 11.68 6.99
N GLU A 31 2.97 12.80 7.32
CA GLU A 31 3.03 13.98 6.47
C GLU A 31 3.76 13.69 5.15
N LEU A 32 4.87 12.94 5.19
CA LEU A 32 5.55 12.45 3.99
C LEU A 32 4.60 11.60 3.13
N THR A 33 3.89 10.66 3.76
CA THR A 33 2.93 9.78 3.08
C THR A 33 1.85 10.60 2.38
N ARG A 34 1.24 11.58 3.07
CA ARG A 34 0.25 12.50 2.51
C ARG A 34 0.78 13.29 1.32
N SER A 35 1.97 13.86 1.46
CA SER A 35 2.63 14.61 0.38
C SER A 35 2.84 13.75 -0.87
N ILE A 36 3.24 12.48 -0.71
CA ILE A 36 3.37 11.54 -1.83
C ILE A 36 2.01 11.19 -2.42
N VAL A 37 1.01 10.92 -1.59
CA VAL A 37 -0.37 10.64 -2.04
C VAL A 37 -0.91 11.78 -2.90
N ASP A 38 -0.82 13.01 -2.43
CA ASP A 38 -1.36 14.18 -3.12
C ASP A 38 -0.61 14.50 -4.43
N LYS A 39 0.71 14.32 -4.46
CA LYS A 39 1.54 14.71 -5.61
C LYS A 39 1.73 13.61 -6.64
N GLU A 40 1.80 12.35 -6.21
CA GLU A 40 2.26 11.23 -7.04
C GLU A 40 1.14 10.22 -7.32
N LEU A 41 0.07 10.17 -6.52
CA LEU A 41 -1.03 9.21 -6.70
C LEU A 41 -2.30 9.89 -7.22
N GLN A 42 -2.82 10.90 -6.52
CA GLN A 42 -4.09 11.56 -6.85
C GLN A 42 -4.17 12.08 -8.29
N PRO A 43 -3.12 12.68 -8.88
CA PRO A 43 -3.20 13.16 -10.26
C PRO A 43 -3.27 12.03 -11.31
N LEU A 44 -2.80 10.83 -10.97
CA LEU A 44 -2.64 9.72 -11.91
C LEU A 44 -3.77 8.69 -11.86
N VAL A 45 -4.46 8.56 -10.72
CA VAL A 45 -5.41 7.46 -10.46
C VAL A 45 -6.50 7.33 -11.53
N ASN A 46 -7.12 8.44 -11.93
CA ASN A 46 -8.27 8.41 -12.84
C ASN A 46 -7.91 7.88 -14.23
N GLU A 47 -6.77 8.30 -14.78
CA GLU A 47 -6.35 7.86 -16.12
C GLU A 47 -5.80 6.43 -16.08
N ALA A 48 -5.03 6.10 -15.05
CA ALA A 48 -4.46 4.77 -14.91
C ALA A 48 -5.53 3.69 -14.72
N GLU A 49 -6.55 3.97 -13.89
CA GLU A 49 -7.70 3.07 -13.70
C GLU A 49 -8.53 2.91 -14.98
N ARG A 50 -8.80 4.02 -15.71
CA ARG A 50 -9.54 3.97 -16.98
C ARG A 50 -8.81 3.21 -18.08
N SER A 51 -7.49 3.33 -18.14
CA SER A 51 -6.64 2.67 -19.14
C SER A 51 -6.18 1.27 -18.73
N HIS A 52 -6.47 0.83 -17.50
CA HIS A 52 -5.95 -0.40 -16.90
C HIS A 52 -4.42 -0.50 -16.92
N THR A 53 -3.74 0.64 -16.83
CA THR A 53 -2.28 0.71 -16.87
C THR A 53 -1.72 0.42 -15.49
N PHE A 54 -0.77 -0.53 -15.40
CA PHE A 54 -0.09 -0.83 -14.15
C PHE A 54 0.87 0.32 -13.74
N PRO A 55 0.68 0.96 -12.58
CA PRO A 55 1.44 2.15 -12.18
C PRO A 55 2.79 1.79 -11.54
N ARG A 56 3.72 1.22 -12.33
CA ARG A 56 5.02 0.75 -11.83
C ARG A 56 5.85 1.84 -11.15
N GLU A 57 5.82 3.06 -11.67
CA GLU A 57 6.59 4.19 -11.12
C GLU A 57 6.08 4.63 -9.74
N VAL A 58 4.78 4.51 -9.47
CA VAL A 58 4.22 4.79 -8.15
C VAL A 58 4.85 3.87 -7.11
N PHE A 59 4.93 2.57 -7.37
CA PHE A 59 5.58 1.63 -6.45
C PHE A 59 7.07 1.92 -6.25
N ARG A 60 7.78 2.34 -7.31
CA ARG A 60 9.18 2.78 -7.23
C ARG A 60 9.32 4.02 -6.33
N THR A 61 8.42 4.99 -6.46
CA THR A 61 8.39 6.17 -5.59
C THR A 61 8.12 5.79 -4.13
N LEU A 62 7.15 4.90 -3.87
CA LEU A 62 6.89 4.40 -2.52
C LEU A 62 8.11 3.67 -1.92
N GLY A 63 8.80 2.85 -2.71
CA GLY A 63 10.01 2.16 -2.29
C GLY A 63 11.17 3.10 -1.98
N ARG A 64 11.44 4.08 -2.85
CA ARG A 64 12.46 5.12 -2.60
C ARG A 64 12.17 5.97 -1.37
N ALA A 65 10.91 6.15 -1.02
CA ALA A 65 10.48 6.84 0.20
C ALA A 65 10.49 5.93 1.45
N GLY A 66 10.85 4.65 1.32
CA GLY A 66 10.88 3.67 2.42
C GLY A 66 9.50 3.09 2.80
N LEU A 67 8.44 3.46 2.09
CA LEU A 67 7.06 3.11 2.46
C LEU A 67 6.70 1.64 2.19
N LEU A 68 7.41 0.97 1.27
CA LEU A 68 7.20 -0.45 0.98
C LEU A 68 7.83 -1.40 2.02
N GLY A 69 8.78 -0.89 2.81
CA GLY A 69 9.55 -1.68 3.77
C GLY A 69 9.36 -1.31 5.24
N LEU A 70 8.37 -0.47 5.57
CA LEU A 70 8.17 0.06 6.91
C LEU A 70 8.26 -0.96 8.06
N PRO A 71 7.60 -2.13 8.02
CA PRO A 71 7.62 -3.06 9.14
C PRO A 71 8.89 -3.94 9.20
N TYR A 72 9.82 -3.80 8.24
CA TYR A 72 11.02 -4.63 8.13
C TYR A 72 12.24 -4.00 8.80
N PRO A 73 13.26 -4.80 9.18
CA PRO A 73 14.49 -4.31 9.78
C PRO A 73 15.30 -3.38 8.88
N ASP A 74 15.99 -2.42 9.50
CA ASP A 74 16.87 -1.45 8.86
C ASP A 74 18.06 -2.13 8.14
N GLU A 75 18.55 -3.26 8.67
CA GLU A 75 19.64 -4.06 8.10
C GLU A 75 19.36 -4.55 6.67
N TYR A 76 18.08 -4.62 6.27
CA TYR A 76 17.66 -4.97 4.91
C TYR A 76 17.12 -3.76 4.12
N GLY A 77 17.19 -2.54 4.67
CA GLY A 77 16.62 -1.33 4.09
C GLY A 77 15.15 -1.08 4.47
N GLY A 78 14.66 -1.70 5.54
CA GLY A 78 13.34 -1.44 6.11
C GLY A 78 13.31 -0.23 7.05
N GLY A 79 12.11 0.07 7.55
CA GLY A 79 11.87 1.26 8.40
C GLY A 79 11.76 0.98 9.91
N GLU A 80 11.78 -0.28 10.34
CA GLU A 80 11.59 -0.71 11.74
C GLU A 80 10.34 -0.15 12.43
N GLN A 81 9.31 0.17 11.66
CA GLN A 81 8.10 0.78 12.18
C GLN A 81 7.13 -0.27 12.74
N PRO A 82 6.41 0.05 13.83
CA PRO A 82 5.37 -0.83 14.34
C PRO A 82 4.23 -0.97 13.33
N TYR A 83 3.54 -2.12 13.38
CA TYR A 83 2.40 -2.40 12.49
C TYR A 83 1.28 -1.36 12.61
N GLU A 84 1.09 -0.76 13.79
CA GLU A 84 0.11 0.31 13.98
C GLU A 84 0.36 1.50 13.04
N LEU A 85 1.62 1.90 12.86
CA LEU A 85 1.97 3.01 11.96
C LEU A 85 1.95 2.55 10.49
N TYR A 86 2.47 1.37 10.20
CA TYR A 86 2.41 0.79 8.86
C TYR A 86 0.97 0.68 8.34
N LEU A 87 0.02 0.21 9.16
CA LEU A 87 -1.38 0.08 8.76
C LEU A 87 -2.03 1.44 8.48
N GLN A 88 -1.69 2.48 9.25
CA GLN A 88 -2.16 3.84 9.00
C GLN A 88 -1.59 4.41 7.69
N VAL A 89 -0.33 4.11 7.34
CA VAL A 89 0.26 4.48 6.05
C VAL A 89 -0.47 3.78 4.90
N VAL A 90 -0.76 2.48 5.03
CA VAL A 90 -1.51 1.72 4.02
C VAL A 90 -2.92 2.30 3.85
N GLU A 91 -3.59 2.66 4.94
CA GLU A 91 -4.89 3.33 4.91
C GLU A 91 -4.84 4.66 4.16
N GLU A 92 -3.83 5.49 4.44
CA GLU A 92 -3.64 6.78 3.76
C GLU A 92 -3.45 6.60 2.25
N ILE A 93 -2.59 5.66 1.83
CA ILE A 93 -2.38 5.32 0.42
C ILE A 93 -3.67 4.81 -0.23
N ALA A 94 -4.39 3.92 0.45
CA ALA A 94 -5.63 3.31 -0.05
C ALA A 94 -6.77 4.33 -0.19
N SER A 95 -6.76 5.41 0.61
CA SER A 95 -7.76 6.48 0.54
C SER A 95 -7.76 7.19 -0.82
N ALA A 96 -6.58 7.32 -1.45
CA ALA A 96 -6.44 7.90 -2.78
C ALA A 96 -6.50 6.85 -3.89
N TRP A 97 -5.90 5.68 -3.69
CA TRP A 97 -5.86 4.64 -4.72
C TRP A 97 -5.82 3.23 -4.10
N ALA A 98 -7.02 2.64 -3.97
CA ALA A 98 -7.20 1.33 -3.33
C ALA A 98 -6.32 0.21 -3.93
N ALA A 99 -6.14 0.18 -5.26
CA ALA A 99 -5.30 -0.83 -5.92
C ALA A 99 -3.83 -0.75 -5.46
N ILE A 100 -3.32 0.46 -5.24
CA ILE A 100 -1.96 0.67 -4.73
C ILE A 100 -1.88 0.29 -3.25
N GLY A 101 -2.86 0.68 -2.44
CA GLY A 101 -2.92 0.27 -1.02
C GLY A 101 -2.90 -1.26 -0.86
N VAL A 102 -3.71 -1.96 -1.65
CA VAL A 102 -3.70 -3.44 -1.69
C VAL A 102 -2.36 -3.97 -2.21
N GLY A 103 -1.82 -3.38 -3.27
CA GLY A 103 -0.52 -3.77 -3.82
C GLY A 103 0.62 -3.66 -2.81
N THR A 104 0.67 -2.56 -2.05
CA THR A 104 1.64 -2.35 -0.95
C THR A 104 1.49 -3.44 0.12
N SER A 105 0.26 -3.75 0.51
CA SER A 105 -0.01 -4.81 1.50
C SER A 105 0.39 -6.21 1.01
N VAL A 106 0.06 -6.56 -0.24
CA VAL A 106 0.46 -7.84 -0.85
C VAL A 106 1.98 -7.92 -1.01
N HIS A 107 2.62 -6.81 -1.35
CA HIS A 107 4.07 -6.75 -1.45
C HIS A 107 4.72 -6.98 -0.08
N ALA A 108 4.25 -6.30 0.97
CA ALA A 108 4.71 -6.56 2.32
C ALA A 108 4.51 -8.03 2.71
N LEU A 109 3.37 -8.65 2.39
CA LEU A 109 3.14 -10.08 2.62
C LEU A 109 4.13 -10.98 1.84
N SER A 110 4.51 -10.59 0.62
CA SER A 110 5.48 -11.37 -0.16
C SER A 110 6.88 -11.36 0.47
N CYS A 111 7.31 -10.22 1.03
CA CYS A 111 8.57 -10.08 1.75
C CYS A 111 8.58 -10.91 3.05
N PHE A 112 7.41 -11.09 3.68
CA PHE A 112 7.27 -11.79 4.97
C PHE A 112 7.79 -13.24 4.87
N GLY A 113 7.41 -13.95 3.82
CA GLY A 113 7.86 -15.33 3.59
C GLY A 113 9.38 -15.43 3.46
N LEU A 114 9.98 -14.52 2.69
CA LEU A 114 11.43 -14.46 2.50
C LEU A 114 12.16 -14.08 3.81
N PHE A 115 11.63 -13.10 4.55
CA PHE A 115 12.25 -12.65 5.79
C PHE A 115 12.24 -13.73 6.88
N HIS A 116 11.11 -14.40 7.08
CA HIS A 116 10.97 -15.39 8.16
C HIS A 116 11.50 -16.79 7.81
N ALA A 117 11.37 -17.23 6.56
CA ALA A 117 11.75 -18.59 6.16
C ALA A 117 12.96 -18.66 5.23
N GLY A 118 13.43 -17.53 4.71
CA GLY A 118 14.61 -17.45 3.86
C GLY A 118 15.91 -17.62 4.65
N THR A 119 16.92 -18.11 3.95
CA THR A 119 18.31 -18.10 4.44
C THR A 119 18.85 -16.66 4.47
N GLU A 120 19.90 -16.43 5.25
CA GLU A 120 20.54 -15.12 5.35
C GLU A 120 21.02 -14.60 3.98
N GLU A 121 21.58 -15.48 3.15
CA GLU A 121 22.04 -15.11 1.81
C GLU A 121 20.88 -14.70 0.89
N GLN A 122 19.73 -15.38 0.99
CA GLN A 122 18.52 -15.02 0.24
C GLN A 122 17.95 -13.68 0.70
N ARG A 123 17.91 -13.44 2.02
CA ARG A 123 17.45 -12.16 2.59
C ARG A 123 18.32 -11.00 2.11
N ARG A 124 19.64 -11.10 2.29
CA ARG A 124 20.60 -10.06 1.85
C ARG A 124 20.57 -9.80 0.35
N ARG A 125 20.30 -10.83 -0.45
CA ARG A 125 20.27 -10.71 -1.90
C ARG A 125 19.02 -10.01 -2.42
N TRP A 126 17.85 -10.25 -1.82
CA TRP A 126 16.58 -9.84 -2.42
C TRP A 126 15.80 -8.79 -1.63
N LEU A 127 15.87 -8.78 -0.30
CA LEU A 127 15.10 -7.82 0.50
C LEU A 127 15.45 -6.37 0.17
N PRO A 128 16.72 -5.94 0.03
CA PRO A 128 17.02 -4.54 -0.27
C PRO A 128 16.35 -4.03 -1.55
N ASP A 129 16.37 -4.82 -2.63
CA ASP A 129 15.74 -4.44 -3.89
C ASP A 129 14.20 -4.52 -3.83
N MET A 130 13.65 -5.43 -3.02
CA MET A 130 12.21 -5.52 -2.80
C MET A 130 11.71 -4.31 -1.99
N LEU A 131 12.30 -4.06 -0.82
CA LEU A 131 11.92 -2.97 0.08
C LEU A 131 12.17 -1.60 -0.55
N GLY A 132 13.24 -1.45 -1.35
CA GLY A 132 13.52 -0.27 -2.14
C GLY A 132 12.60 -0.08 -3.36
N GLY A 133 11.75 -1.07 -3.66
CA GLY A 133 10.74 -0.99 -4.72
C GLY A 133 11.27 -1.20 -6.13
N GLU A 134 12.49 -1.72 -6.32
CA GLU A 134 13.00 -2.15 -7.63
C GLU A 134 12.44 -3.51 -8.03
N LEU A 135 12.25 -4.40 -7.06
CA LEU A 135 11.50 -5.64 -7.21
C LEU A 135 10.14 -5.53 -6.55
N LEU A 136 9.13 -6.11 -7.18
CA LEU A 136 7.81 -6.29 -6.58
C LEU A 136 7.54 -7.78 -6.43
N GLY A 137 7.16 -8.15 -5.21
CA GLY A 137 6.71 -9.49 -4.90
C GLY A 137 5.19 -9.62 -4.97
N ALA A 138 4.76 -10.84 -5.27
CA ALA A 138 3.36 -11.23 -5.29
C ALA A 138 3.17 -12.44 -4.38
N TYR A 139 1.95 -12.63 -3.90
CA TYR A 139 1.59 -13.78 -3.08
C TYR A 139 0.63 -14.69 -3.84
N CYS A 140 1.07 -15.91 -4.14
CA CYS A 140 0.31 -16.89 -4.89
C CYS A 140 -0.03 -18.10 -4.01
N PHE A 141 -1.30 -18.19 -3.60
CA PHE A 141 -1.84 -19.40 -2.96
C PHE A 141 -2.93 -20.02 -3.84
N PRO A 142 -2.56 -20.79 -4.88
CA PRO A 142 -3.56 -21.43 -5.71
C PRO A 142 -4.17 -22.61 -4.95
N ARG A 143 -5.44 -22.48 -4.57
CA ARG A 143 -6.32 -23.64 -4.41
C ARG A 143 -7.28 -23.65 -5.59
N PRO A 144 -7.35 -24.73 -6.40
CA PRO A 144 -8.42 -24.84 -7.38
C PRO A 144 -9.76 -24.77 -6.64
N MET A 145 -10.65 -23.87 -7.07
CA MET A 145 -12.04 -23.99 -6.65
C MET A 145 -12.52 -25.37 -7.11
N PRO A 146 -13.03 -26.26 -6.23
CA PRO A 146 -13.77 -27.40 -6.72
C PRO A 146 -14.92 -26.80 -7.53
N ALA A 147 -14.92 -27.08 -8.84
CA ALA A 147 -16.03 -26.71 -9.71
C ALA A 147 -17.30 -27.08 -8.96
N ARG A 148 -18.17 -26.11 -8.73
CA ARG A 148 -19.46 -26.34 -8.10
C ARG A 148 -20.20 -27.28 -9.04
N THR A 149 -20.06 -28.59 -8.84
CA THR A 149 -20.81 -29.61 -9.55
C THR A 149 -22.25 -29.33 -9.21
N ARG A 150 -22.95 -28.62 -10.09
CA ARG A 150 -24.41 -28.58 -10.08
C ARG A 150 -24.83 -30.03 -10.29
N ARG A 151 -25.13 -30.74 -9.20
CA ARG A 151 -25.93 -31.95 -9.26
C ARG A 151 -27.24 -31.52 -9.92
N ARG A 152 -27.46 -31.98 -11.14
CA ARG A 152 -28.76 -31.97 -11.80
C ARG A 152 -29.70 -32.90 -11.04
#